data_AF-A0A3D5G8I2-F1
#
_entry.id   AF-A0A3D5G8I2-F1
#
_cell.length_a   1.000
_cell.length_b   1.000
_cell.length_c   1.000
_cell.angle_alpha   90.00
_cell.angle_beta   90.00
_cell.angle_gamma   90.00
#
_symmetry.space_group_name_H-M   'P 1'
#
loop_
_entity.id
_entity.type
_entity.pdbx_description
1 polymer ?
#
loop_
_entity_poly.entity_id
_entity_poly.type
_entity_poly.pdbx_seq_one_letter_code
_entity_poly.pdbx_strand_id
1 'polypeptide(L)'
;QPSGKRIKRGLYRSSAGLLINADVNGAANIIRKSKVAIDSILERVGRGFLTNPLRIKLWADSSPKVCPQESPRLQTGECQGDK
;
A
#
# COMPACT_ATOMS: atom_id res chain seq x y z
N GLN A 1 1.59 2.53 25.31
CA GLN A 1 0.52 1.52 25.38
C GLN A 1 -0.61 1.90 24.44
N PRO A 2 -1.36 0.94 23.85
CA PRO A 2 -2.56 1.23 23.07
C PRO A 2 -3.65 1.81 23.98
N SER A 3 -4.33 2.87 23.54
CA SER A 3 -5.36 3.55 24.33
C SER A 3 -6.65 2.76 24.48
N GLY A 4 -6.92 1.82 23.58
CA GLY A 4 -8.11 0.97 23.59
C GLY A 4 -7.82 -0.53 23.55
N LYS A 5 -8.90 -1.33 23.49
CA LYS A 5 -8.87 -2.79 23.51
C LYS A 5 -9.53 -3.36 22.26
N ARG A 6 -8.86 -4.30 21.59
CA ARG A 6 -9.46 -5.09 20.51
C ARG A 6 -10.43 -6.11 21.11
N ILE A 7 -11.68 -6.12 20.67
CA ILE A 7 -12.68 -7.09 21.15
C ILE A 7 -12.63 -8.35 20.29
N LYS A 8 -12.70 -8.19 18.97
CA LYS A 8 -12.62 -9.27 17.98
C LYS A 8 -12.00 -8.78 16.67
N ARG A 9 -11.79 -9.66 15.69
CA ARG A 9 -11.34 -9.24 14.35
C ARG A 9 -12.33 -8.24 13.76
N GLY A 10 -11.82 -7.15 13.19
CA GLY A 10 -12.63 -6.06 12.64
C GLY A 10 -13.28 -5.12 13.67
N LEU A 11 -13.20 -5.39 14.98
CA LEU A 11 -13.86 -4.54 16.00
C LEU A 11 -12.92 -4.16 17.15
N TYR A 12 -12.81 -2.85 17.39
CA TYR A 12 -11.95 -2.23 18.37
C TYR A 12 -12.74 -1.25 19.24
N ARG A 13 -12.46 -1.24 20.55
CA ARG A 13 -13.03 -0.28 21.50
C ARG A 13 -11.96 0.74 21.89
N SER A 14 -12.17 2.01 21.60
CA SER A 14 -11.26 3.10 21.98
C SER A 14 -11.27 3.36 23.49
N SER A 15 -10.31 4.15 23.99
CA SER A 15 -10.31 4.64 25.39
C SER A 15 -11.59 5.39 25.74
N ALA A 16 -12.14 6.14 24.77
CA ALA A 16 -13.39 6.89 24.92
C ALA A 16 -14.64 6.00 24.88
N GLY A 17 -14.49 4.67 24.75
CA GLY A 17 -15.60 3.73 24.71
C GLY A 17 -16.25 3.58 23.34
N LEU A 18 -15.73 4.23 22.30
CA LEU A 18 -16.26 4.12 20.94
C LEU A 18 -15.90 2.77 20.31
N LEU A 19 -16.89 2.14 19.69
CA LEU A 19 -16.69 0.96 18.85
C LEU A 19 -16.35 1.40 17.43
N ILE A 20 -15.13 1.09 17.00
CA ILE A 20 -14.61 1.41 15.66
C ILE A 20 -14.05 0.16 15.01
N ASN A 21 -13.90 0.19 13.69
CA ASN A 21 -13.21 -0.88 12.99
C ASN A 21 -11.72 -0.91 13.39
N ALA A 22 -11.18 -2.11 13.58
CA ALA A 22 -9.78 -2.30 13.98
C ALA A 22 -8.78 -1.77 12.93
N ASP A 23 -9.06 -1.93 11.64
CA ASP A 23 -8.21 -1.47 10.55
C ASP A 23 -8.24 0.06 10.43
N VAL A 24 -9.41 0.67 10.66
CA VAL A 24 -9.56 2.13 10.75
C VAL A 24 -8.75 2.70 11.92
N ASN A 25 -8.78 2.04 13.08
CA ASN A 25 -7.91 2.42 14.20
C ASN A 25 -6.41 2.26 13.85
N GLY A 26 -6.05 1.26 13.06
CA GLY A 26 -4.69 1.07 12.53
C GLY A 26 -4.26 2.23 11.63
N ALA A 27 -5.08 2.58 10.63
CA ALA A 27 -4.85 3.69 9.71
C ALA A 27 -4.71 5.03 10.47
N ALA A 28 -5.62 5.31 11.41
CA ALA A 28 -5.56 6.52 12.23
C ALA A 28 -4.26 6.61 13.04
N ASN A 29 -3.76 5.49 13.58
CA ASN A 29 -2.49 5.46 14.29
C ASN A 29 -1.28 5.68 13.38
N ILE A 30 -1.31 5.18 12.14
CA ILE A 30 -0.25 5.44 11.15
C ILE A 30 -0.22 6.92 10.81
N ILE A 31 -1.38 7.51 10.51
CA ILE A 31 -1.53 8.96 10.24
C ILE A 31 -1.00 9.78 11.43
N ARG A 32 -1.37 9.41 12.66
CA ARG A 32 -0.89 10.09 13.87
C ARG A 32 0.62 10.00 14.06
N LYS A 33 1.24 8.87 13.71
CA LYS A 33 2.68 8.63 13.87
C LYS A 33 3.53 9.24 12.77
N SER A 34 3.01 9.32 11.55
CA SER A 34 3.76 9.78 10.39
C SER A 34 4.10 11.28 10.48
N LYS A 35 3.40 12.05 11.33
CA LYS A 35 3.56 13.52 11.49
C LYS A 35 3.43 14.29 10.18
N VAL A 36 2.84 13.68 9.16
CA VAL A 36 2.62 14.28 7.86
C VAL A 36 1.36 15.14 7.97
N ALA A 37 1.42 16.39 7.51
CA ALA A 37 0.24 17.27 7.50
C ALA A 37 -0.88 16.58 6.70
N ILE A 38 -2.11 16.66 7.18
CA ILE A 38 -3.26 15.94 6.57
C ILE A 38 -3.39 16.30 5.09
N ASP A 39 -3.17 17.56 4.74
CA ASP A 39 -3.18 18.06 3.36
C ASP A 39 -2.13 17.36 2.49
N SER A 40 -0.91 17.19 3.02
CA SER A 40 0.17 16.48 2.33
C SER A 40 -0.03 14.96 2.26
N ILE A 41 -0.84 14.37 3.15
CA ILE A 41 -1.24 12.95 3.02
C ILE A 41 -2.12 12.80 1.80
N LEU A 42 -3.13 13.66 1.64
CA LEU A 42 -4.10 13.56 0.55
C LEU A 42 -3.46 13.90 -0.81
N GLU A 43 -2.61 14.91 -0.85
CA GLU A 43 -2.00 15.40 -2.08
C GLU A 43 -0.76 14.59 -2.52
N ARG A 44 0.08 14.15 -1.58
CA ARG A 44 1.43 13.64 -1.87
C ARG A 44 1.61 12.17 -1.51
N VAL A 45 1.16 11.76 -0.34
CA VAL A 45 1.32 10.36 0.14
C VAL A 45 0.29 9.44 -0.53
N GLY A 46 -0.91 9.93 -0.82
CA GLY A 46 -1.97 9.16 -1.49
C GLY A 46 -1.76 8.94 -2.99
N ARG A 47 -0.86 9.67 -3.64
CA ARG A 47 -0.69 9.65 -5.12
C ARG A 47 0.40 8.70 -5.64
N GLY A 48 0.82 7.70 -4.87
CA GLY A 48 1.85 6.76 -5.33
C GLY A 48 1.73 5.36 -4.73
N PHE A 49 2.25 4.38 -5.46
CA PHE A 49 2.40 3.00 -4.98
C PHE A 49 3.60 2.93 -4.01
N LEU A 50 3.37 3.32 -2.75
CA LEU A 50 4.40 3.43 -1.70
C LEU A 50 5.02 2.08 -1.30
N THR A 51 4.47 0.97 -1.80
CA THR A 51 4.91 -0.40 -1.52
C THR A 51 5.91 -0.93 -2.55
N ASN A 52 6.40 -0.11 -3.48
CA ASN A 52 7.48 -0.48 -4.39
C ASN A 52 8.82 0.11 -3.90
N PRO A 53 9.56 -0.57 -3.01
CA PRO A 53 10.88 -0.10 -2.62
C PRO A 53 11.81 -0.10 -3.84
N LEU A 54 12.60 0.95 -3.99
CA LEU A 54 13.58 1.04 -5.07
C LEU A 54 14.60 -0.11 -4.93
N ARG A 55 14.61 -1.03 -5.90
CA ARG A 55 15.56 -2.13 -5.93
C ARG A 55 16.91 -1.61 -6.41
N ILE A 56 17.79 -1.28 -5.48
CA ILE A 56 19.17 -0.94 -5.79
C ILE A 56 19.98 -2.23 -6.00
N LYS A 57 20.65 -2.35 -7.15
CA LYS A 57 21.58 -3.45 -7.40
C LYS A 57 22.94 -3.01 -6.85
N LEU A 58 23.32 -3.55 -5.69
CA LEU A 58 24.58 -3.19 -5.01
C LEU A 58 25.82 -3.65 -5.78
N TRP A 59 25.65 -4.63 -6.67
CA TRP A 59 26.71 -5.16 -7.51
C TRP A 59 26.39 -4.87 -8.97
N ALA A 60 27.27 -4.09 -9.62
CA ALA A 60 27.28 -4.05 -11.06
C ALA A 60 27.78 -5.42 -11.53
N ASP A 61 26.87 -6.25 -12.07
CA ASP A 61 27.31 -7.36 -12.88
C ASP A 61 28.12 -6.74 -14.03
N SER A 62 29.42 -7.08 -14.09
CA SER A 62 30.31 -6.77 -15.20
C SER A 62 29.92 -7.52 -16.48
N SER A 63 28.79 -8.23 -16.46
CA SER A 63 28.20 -8.87 -17.62
C SER A 63 27.80 -7.83 -18.67
N PRO A 64 28.16 -8.04 -19.95
CA PRO A 64 27.77 -7.15 -21.01
C PRO A 64 26.24 -7.02 -21.05
N LYS A 65 25.77 -5.78 -21.26
CA LYS A 65 24.35 -5.46 -21.37
C LYS A 65 23.79 -6.18 -22.61
N VAL A 66 23.08 -7.29 -22.43
CA VAL A 66 22.18 -7.79 -23.46
C VAL A 66 20.95 -6.88 -23.43
N CYS A 67 20.77 -6.07 -24.48
CA CYS A 67 19.55 -5.31 -24.68
C CYS A 67 18.37 -6.31 -24.78
N PRO A 68 17.33 -6.20 -23.93
CA PRO A 68 16.12 -6.97 -24.14
C PRO A 68 15.51 -6.49 -25.45
N GLN A 69 15.43 -7.38 -26.44
CA GLN A 69 14.60 -7.16 -27.61
C GLN A 69 13.14 -6.97 -27.13
N GLU A 70 12.44 -6.02 -27.74
CA GLU A 70 11.07 -5.65 -27.43
C GLU A 70 10.18 -6.89 -27.22
N SER A 71 9.52 -6.96 -26.07
CA SER A 71 8.46 -7.94 -25.85
C SER A 71 7.22 -7.50 -26.62
N PRO A 72 6.58 -8.37 -27.42
CA PRO A 72 5.34 -8.03 -28.12
C PRO A 72 4.25 -7.70 -27.09
N ARG A 73 3.49 -6.64 -27.35
CA ARG A 73 2.35 -6.20 -26.53
C ARG A 73 1.41 -7.37 -26.23
N LEU A 74 1.03 -7.47 -24.96
CA LEU A 74 -0.11 -8.26 -24.49
C LEU A 74 -1.38 -7.74 -25.19
N GLN A 75 -1.96 -8.53 -26.11
CA GLN A 75 -3.28 -8.25 -26.66
C GLN A 75 -4.33 -8.54 -25.57
N THR A 76 -5.07 -7.51 -25.19
CA THR A 76 -6.32 -7.60 -24.44
C THR A 76 -7.50 -7.86 -25.39
N GLY A 77 -8.40 -8.75 -24.98
CA GLY A 77 -9.74 -8.97 -25.55
C GLY A 77 -9.84 -10.30 -26.30
N GLU A 78 -10.88 -11.13 -26.18
CA GLU A 78 -12.20 -10.99 -25.57
C GLU A 78 -12.69 -12.41 -25.19
N CYS A 79 -13.33 -12.57 -24.02
CA CYS A 79 -14.05 -13.81 -23.70
C CYS A 79 -15.48 -13.66 -24.23
N GLN A 80 -15.75 -14.14 -25.45
CA GLN A 80 -17.13 -14.35 -25.90
C GLN A 80 -17.60 -15.72 -25.43
N GLY A 81 -18.55 -15.72 -24.50
CA GLY A 81 -19.40 -16.87 -24.22
C GLY A 81 -20.48 -17.04 -25.30
N ASP A 82 -21.22 -18.13 -25.16
CA ASP A 82 -22.46 -18.52 -25.84
C ASP A 82 -22.31 -19.30 -27.17
N LYS A 83 -22.38 -20.63 -27.08
CA LYS A 83 -23.63 -21.40 -27.29
C LYS A 83 -23.45 -22.87 -26.95
#